data_AF-A0A946ZVX3-F1
#
_entry.id   AF-A0A946ZVX3-F1
#
_cell.length_a   1.000
_cell.length_b   1.000
_cell.length_c   1.000
_cell.angle_alpha   90.00
_cell.angle_beta   90.00
_cell.angle_gamma   90.00
#
_symmetry.space_group_name_H-M   'P 1'
#
loop_
_entity.id
_entity.type
_entity.pdbx_description
1 polymer ?
#
loop_
_entity_poly.entity_id
_entity_poly.type
_entity_poly.pdbx_seq_one_letter_code
_entity_poly.pdbx_strand_id
1 'polypeptide(L)'
;MDHFHNILNKLEAFSRKYYTQLFIKGSLLFLALGAIFTLCLVSLEYFLWLDKTGRLILLILGSLVLLYLFIWQVGRPLVYLFRLKKGITHKEASRIIGRHFPNVGDKLFNLFDLQESKEKTELLKASIAQRSALLAPIPFKKAVDLREGLKYVKYLSVPSLLFLLIWLTGNFADFMGSYKRVVNYDVAYEPPAPFSF
;
A
#
# COMPACT_ATOMS: atom_id res chain seq x y z
N MET A 1 -1.63 -1.45 -37.48
CA MET A 1 -1.81 -2.32 -36.29
C MET A 1 -0.93 -1.88 -35.11
N ASP A 2 0.12 -1.08 -35.32
CA ASP A 2 1.08 -0.69 -34.28
C ASP A 2 0.56 0.31 -33.24
N HIS A 3 -0.29 1.26 -33.64
CA HIS A 3 -0.78 2.30 -32.71
C HIS A 3 -1.68 1.74 -31.60
N PHE A 4 -2.49 0.72 -31.91
CA PHE A 4 -3.36 0.09 -30.91
C PHE A 4 -2.56 -0.73 -29.88
N HIS A 5 -1.58 -1.51 -30.34
CA HIS A 5 -0.65 -2.22 -29.45
C HIS A 5 0.16 -1.24 -28.58
N ASN A 6 0.57 -0.08 -29.13
CA ASN A 6 1.21 0.97 -28.36
C ASN A 6 0.29 1.52 -27.25
N ILE A 7 -1.01 1.73 -27.52
CA ILE A 7 -1.99 2.14 -26.50
C ILE A 7 -2.11 1.09 -25.40
N LEU A 8 -2.20 -0.20 -25.74
CA LEU A 8 -2.25 -1.28 -24.76
C LEU A 8 -1.00 -1.30 -23.86
N ASN A 9 0.19 -1.19 -24.46
CA ASN A 9 1.45 -1.13 -23.72
C ASN A 9 1.52 0.09 -22.78
N LYS A 10 1.04 1.25 -23.25
CA LYS A 10 0.97 2.46 -22.41
C LYS A 10 0.00 2.31 -21.27
N LEU A 11 -1.13 1.64 -21.48
CA LEU A 11 -2.17 1.42 -20.48
C LEU A 11 -1.73 0.38 -19.44
N GLU A 12 -1.03 -0.67 -19.86
CA GLU A 12 -0.38 -1.61 -18.94
C GLU A 12 0.66 -0.89 -18.08
N ALA A 13 1.47 -0.04 -18.69
CA ALA A 13 2.49 0.70 -17.97
C ALA A 13 1.89 1.79 -17.03
N PHE A 14 0.74 2.35 -17.39
CA PHE A 14 -0.08 3.17 -16.48
C PHE A 14 -0.60 2.34 -15.31
N SER A 15 -1.18 1.17 -15.57
CA SER A 15 -1.72 0.26 -14.55
C SER A 15 -0.63 -0.15 -13.55
N ARG A 16 0.55 -0.55 -14.04
CA ARG A 16 1.71 -0.85 -13.19
C ARG A 16 2.07 0.33 -12.30
N LYS A 17 2.19 1.54 -12.87
CA LYS A 17 2.50 2.75 -12.11
C LYS A 17 1.43 3.08 -11.07
N TYR A 18 0.15 2.92 -11.41
CA TYR A 18 -0.99 3.13 -10.51
C TYR A 18 -0.91 2.20 -9.28
N TYR A 19 -0.70 0.90 -9.51
CA TYR A 19 -0.53 -0.05 -8.42
C TYR A 19 0.74 0.19 -7.61
N THR A 20 1.83 0.66 -8.25
CA THR A 20 3.03 1.09 -7.52
C THR A 20 2.73 2.28 -6.61
N GLN A 21 1.98 3.29 -7.06
CA GLN A 21 1.57 4.42 -6.20
C GLN A 21 0.74 3.93 -5.01
N LEU A 22 -0.23 3.05 -5.26
CA LEU A 22 -1.10 2.50 -4.22
C LEU A 22 -0.32 1.65 -3.21
N PHE A 23 0.63 0.85 -3.70
CA PHE A 23 1.55 0.08 -2.87
C PHE A 23 2.42 0.98 -1.99
N ILE A 24 3.08 2.01 -2.56
CA ILE A 24 3.91 2.94 -1.78
C ILE A 24 3.09 3.60 -0.67
N LYS A 25 1.89 4.09 -1.01
CA LYS A 25 0.96 4.67 -0.03
C LYS A 25 0.59 3.65 1.06
N GLY A 26 0.20 2.44 0.67
CA GLY A 26 -0.22 1.37 1.58
C GLY A 26 0.92 0.92 2.50
N SER A 27 2.13 0.77 1.98
CA SER A 27 3.32 0.42 2.77
C SER A 27 3.68 1.50 3.77
N LEU A 28 3.66 2.78 3.38
CA LEU A 28 3.95 3.88 4.29
C LEU A 28 2.92 4.00 5.41
N LEU A 29 1.63 3.84 5.08
CA LEU A 29 0.56 3.83 6.08
C LEU A 29 0.64 2.61 7.00
N PHE A 30 0.95 1.44 6.46
CA PHE A 30 1.17 0.22 7.25
C PHE A 30 2.33 0.40 8.22
N LEU A 31 3.46 0.96 7.78
CA LEU A 31 4.60 1.24 8.66
C LEU A 31 4.24 2.24 9.74
N ALA A 32 3.56 3.34 9.41
CA ALA A 32 3.18 4.35 10.39
C ALA A 32 2.21 3.79 11.44
N LEU A 33 1.10 3.19 11.00
CA LEU A 33 0.06 2.67 11.89
C LEU A 33 0.52 1.42 12.64
N GLY A 34 1.27 0.54 11.97
CA GLY A 34 1.86 -0.65 12.58
C GLY A 34 2.86 -0.28 13.66
N ALA A 35 3.74 0.70 13.41
CA ALA A 35 4.68 1.17 14.42
C ALA A 35 3.97 1.78 15.65
N ILE A 36 2.96 2.64 15.44
CA ILE A 36 2.17 3.19 16.55
C ILE A 36 1.50 2.06 17.35
N PHE A 37 0.85 1.13 16.66
CA PHE A 37 0.17 0.01 17.30
C PHE A 37 1.14 -0.86 18.12
N THR A 38 2.29 -1.23 17.56
CA THR A 38 3.33 -1.98 18.29
C THR A 38 3.87 -1.20 19.49
N LEU A 39 4.11 0.11 19.35
CA LEU A 39 4.51 0.94 20.48
C LEU A 39 3.46 0.91 21.59
N CYS A 40 2.16 0.96 21.26
CA CYS A 40 1.10 0.83 22.25
C CYS A 40 1.12 -0.53 22.96
N LEU A 41 1.32 -1.65 22.25
CA LEU A 41 1.40 -2.98 22.86
C LEU A 41 2.60 -3.10 23.80
N VAL A 42 3.77 -2.62 23.37
CA VAL A 42 4.99 -2.63 24.19
C VAL A 42 4.83 -1.73 25.42
N SER A 43 4.16 -0.58 25.26
CA SER A 43 3.84 0.31 26.38
C SER A 43 2.90 -0.35 27.38
N LEU A 44 1.90 -1.09 26.91
CA LEU A 44 1.00 -1.84 27.77
C LEU A 44 1.77 -2.86 28.63
N GLU A 45 2.68 -3.62 28.02
CA GLU A 45 3.56 -4.55 28.74
C GLU A 45 4.51 -3.84 29.71
N TYR A 46 5.04 -2.67 29.33
CA TYR A 46 5.93 -1.88 30.17
C TYR A 46 5.23 -1.41 31.46
N PHE A 47 3.99 -0.95 31.37
CA PHE A 47 3.25 -0.44 32.54
C PHE A 47 2.57 -1.53 33.37
N LEU A 48 2.03 -2.58 32.73
CA LEU A 48 1.23 -3.60 33.43
C LEU A 48 2.06 -4.80 33.91
N TRP A 49 3.30 -4.95 33.43
CA TRP A 49 4.18 -6.08 33.75
C TRP A 49 3.45 -7.43 33.65
N LEU A 50 2.93 -7.76 32.47
CA LEU A 50 2.01 -8.89 32.34
C LEU A 50 2.70 -10.22 32.66
N ASP A 51 1.88 -11.18 33.09
CA ASP A 51 2.27 -12.56 33.25
C ASP A 51 2.49 -13.23 31.88
N LYS A 52 2.94 -14.49 31.91
CA LYS A 52 3.13 -15.31 30.70
C LYS A 52 1.89 -15.37 29.81
N THR A 53 0.70 -15.48 30.40
CA THR A 53 -0.56 -15.57 29.66
C THR A 53 -0.90 -14.26 28.98
N GLY A 54 -0.78 -13.14 29.68
CA GLY A 54 -0.98 -11.81 29.11
C GLY A 54 -0.03 -11.50 27.95
N ARG A 55 1.26 -11.87 28.07
CA ARG A 55 2.26 -11.71 27.00
C ARG A 55 1.91 -12.53 25.76
N LEU A 56 1.46 -13.78 25.94
CA LEU A 56 1.02 -14.64 24.85
C LEU A 56 -0.20 -14.04 24.12
N ILE A 57 -1.20 -13.56 24.86
CA ILE A 57 -2.39 -12.92 24.28
C ILE A 57 -1.99 -11.67 23.50
N LEU A 58 -1.14 -10.81 24.08
CA LEU A 58 -0.62 -9.63 23.38
C LEU A 58 0.11 -10.00 22.08
N LEU A 59 0.95 -11.04 22.11
CA LEU A 59 1.70 -11.49 20.95
C LEU A 59 0.78 -12.02 19.86
N ILE A 60 -0.17 -12.90 20.18
CA ILE A 60 -1.08 -13.49 19.21
C ILE A 60 -2.02 -12.43 18.63
N LEU A 61 -2.70 -11.66 19.49
CA LEU A 61 -3.62 -10.61 19.06
C LEU A 61 -2.89 -9.54 18.27
N GLY A 62 -1.74 -9.09 18.76
CA GLY A 62 -0.89 -8.11 18.09
C GLY A 62 -0.45 -8.57 16.71
N SER A 63 0.01 -9.83 16.60
CA SER A 63 0.42 -10.43 15.32
C SER A 63 -0.76 -10.58 14.36
N LEU A 64 -1.93 -11.01 14.82
CA LEU A 64 -3.14 -11.12 13.98
C LEU A 64 -3.58 -9.77 13.43
N VAL A 65 -3.60 -8.72 14.27
CA VAL A 65 -3.98 -7.37 13.85
C VAL A 65 -2.97 -6.80 12.85
N LEU A 66 -1.67 -6.96 13.10
CA LEU A 66 -0.63 -6.53 12.16
C LEU A 66 -0.70 -7.29 10.83
N LEU A 67 -0.96 -8.60 10.87
CA LEU A 67 -1.13 -9.41 9.66
C LEU A 67 -2.36 -8.98 8.87
N TYR A 68 -3.48 -8.72 9.54
CA TYR A 68 -4.69 -8.20 8.91
C TYR A 68 -4.44 -6.85 8.23
N LEU A 69 -3.80 -5.91 8.94
CA LEU A 69 -3.41 -4.61 8.42
C LEU A 69 -2.49 -4.74 7.20
N PHE A 70 -1.52 -5.66 7.25
CA PHE A 70 -0.61 -5.93 6.15
C PHE A 70 -1.35 -6.44 4.91
N ILE A 71 -2.22 -7.45 5.05
CA ILE A 71 -2.99 -8.00 3.93
C ILE A 71 -3.90 -6.94 3.32
N TRP A 72 -4.58 -6.16 4.16
CA TRP A 72 -5.55 -5.16 3.71
C TRP A 72 -4.89 -3.98 2.99
N GLN A 73 -3.77 -3.45 3.51
CA GLN A 73 -3.12 -2.25 2.97
C GLN A 73 -2.03 -2.55 1.93
N VAL A 74 -1.22 -3.59 2.14
CA VAL A 74 -0.06 -3.92 1.32
C VAL A 74 -0.36 -5.13 0.42
N GLY A 75 -1.01 -6.16 0.96
CA GLY A 75 -1.30 -7.41 0.24
C GLY A 75 -2.16 -7.18 -1.00
N ARG A 76 -3.23 -6.38 -0.90
CA ARG A 76 -4.13 -6.07 -2.03
C ARG A 76 -3.38 -5.51 -3.25
N PRO A 77 -2.64 -4.38 -3.19
CA PRO A 77 -1.90 -3.86 -4.35
C PRO A 77 -0.77 -4.78 -4.81
N LEU A 78 -0.16 -5.55 -3.90
CA LEU A 78 0.93 -6.47 -4.23
C LEU A 78 0.46 -7.61 -5.15
N VAL A 79 -0.71 -8.20 -4.86
CA VAL A 79 -1.32 -9.26 -5.69
C VAL A 79 -1.54 -8.79 -7.13
N TYR A 80 -1.93 -7.53 -7.32
CA TYR A 80 -2.10 -6.95 -8.66
C TYR A 80 -0.76 -6.68 -9.35
N LEU A 81 0.27 -6.25 -8.61
CA LEU A 81 1.60 -5.99 -9.16
C LEU A 81 2.27 -7.28 -9.68
N PHE A 82 2.07 -8.40 -9.00
CA PHE A 82 2.55 -9.73 -9.41
C PHE A 82 1.65 -10.43 -10.45
N ARG A 83 0.63 -9.73 -10.98
CA ARG A 83 -0.32 -10.25 -11.99
C ARG A 83 -1.06 -11.52 -11.58
N LEU A 84 -1.15 -11.82 -10.28
CA LEU A 84 -1.87 -12.99 -9.76
C LEU A 84 -3.40 -12.83 -9.90
N LYS A 85 -3.89 -11.62 -10.13
CA LYS A 85 -5.29 -11.30 -10.43
C LYS A 85 -5.38 -10.28 -11.56
N LYS A 86 -6.43 -10.35 -12.39
CA LYS A 86 -6.74 -9.33 -13.41
C LYS A 86 -6.83 -7.97 -12.71
N GLY A 87 -5.96 -7.03 -13.11
CA GLY A 87 -5.92 -5.66 -12.58
C GLY A 87 -7.13 -4.83 -13.02
N ILE A 88 -7.03 -3.50 -12.87
CA ILE A 88 -8.06 -2.56 -13.34
C ILE A 88 -8.40 -2.83 -14.80
N THR A 89 -9.69 -2.77 -15.11
CA THR A 89 -10.19 -3.01 -16.47
C THR A 89 -9.76 -1.86 -17.38
N HIS A 90 -9.63 -2.08 -18.69
CA HIS A 90 -9.29 -1.03 -19.66
C HIS A 90 -10.25 0.18 -19.57
N LYS A 91 -11.54 -0.09 -19.32
CA LYS A 91 -12.57 0.94 -19.07
C LYS A 91 -12.34 1.73 -17.78
N GLU A 92 -11.98 1.07 -16.69
CA GLU A 92 -11.64 1.74 -15.41
C GLU A 92 -10.38 2.58 -15.56
N ALA A 93 -9.34 2.04 -16.21
CA ALA A 93 -8.13 2.78 -16.52
C ALA A 93 -8.43 4.02 -17.36
N SER A 94 -9.31 3.91 -18.37
CA SER A 94 -9.76 5.04 -19.20
C SER A 94 -10.45 6.13 -18.35
N ARG A 95 -11.27 5.74 -17.37
CA ARG A 95 -11.93 6.66 -16.45
C ARG A 95 -10.94 7.38 -15.53
N ILE A 96 -9.94 6.66 -15.01
CA ILE A 96 -8.90 7.25 -14.14
C ILE A 96 -8.00 8.18 -14.96
N ILE A 97 -7.57 7.77 -16.15
CA ILE A 97 -6.80 8.60 -17.09
C ILE A 97 -7.59 9.85 -17.47
N GLY A 98 -8.90 9.70 -17.71
CA GLY A 98 -9.82 10.79 -18.07
C GLY A 98 -9.93 11.89 -17.01
N ARG A 99 -9.79 11.56 -15.72
CA ARG A 99 -9.76 12.57 -14.64
C ARG A 99 -8.57 13.52 -14.78
N HIS A 100 -7.44 13.03 -15.31
CA HIS A 100 -6.25 13.84 -15.53
C HIS A 100 -6.21 14.46 -16.93
N PHE A 101 -6.78 13.76 -17.92
CA PHE A 101 -6.87 14.20 -19.31
C PHE A 101 -8.35 14.20 -19.75
N PRO A 102 -9.13 15.26 -19.43
CA PRO A 102 -10.57 15.29 -19.67
C PRO A 102 -10.94 15.09 -21.14
N ASN A 103 -10.14 15.62 -22.06
CA ASN A 103 -10.36 15.50 -23.51
C ASN A 103 -10.06 14.09 -24.09
N VAL A 104 -9.63 13.15 -23.25
CA VAL A 104 -9.06 11.85 -23.65
C VAL A 104 -9.85 10.69 -23.03
N GLY A 105 -10.39 10.85 -21.83
CA GLY A 105 -11.11 9.80 -21.09
C GLY A 105 -12.22 9.14 -21.90
N ASP A 106 -13.14 9.95 -22.44
CA ASP A 106 -14.28 9.44 -23.23
C ASP A 106 -13.83 8.79 -24.54
N LYS A 107 -12.79 9.33 -25.17
CA LYS A 107 -12.23 8.79 -26.42
C LYS A 107 -11.58 7.42 -26.19
N LEU A 108 -10.85 7.26 -25.07
CA LEU A 108 -10.28 5.98 -24.65
C LEU A 108 -11.37 4.97 -24.29
N PHE A 109 -12.36 5.38 -23.51
CA PHE A 109 -13.48 4.51 -23.14
C PHE A 109 -14.20 3.97 -24.37
N ASN A 110 -14.58 4.87 -25.30
CA ASN A 110 -15.25 4.50 -26.54
C ASN A 110 -14.36 3.64 -27.45
N LEU A 111 -13.04 3.84 -27.45
CA LEU A 111 -12.11 2.99 -28.21
C LEU A 111 -12.13 1.55 -27.70
N PHE A 112 -12.11 1.36 -26.38
CA PHE A 112 -12.18 0.02 -25.78
C PHE A 112 -13.57 -0.61 -25.91
N ASP A 113 -14.63 0.19 -25.88
CA ASP A 113 -16.00 -0.29 -26.12
C ASP A 113 -16.16 -0.82 -27.56
N LEU A 114 -15.63 -0.09 -28.55
CA LEU A 114 -15.57 -0.55 -29.95
C LEU A 114 -14.71 -1.81 -30.13
N GLN A 115 -13.66 -2.01 -29.32
CA GLN A 115 -12.84 -3.20 -29.39
C GLN A 115 -13.56 -4.45 -28.82
N GLU A 116 -14.41 -4.26 -27.82
CA GLU A 116 -15.19 -5.32 -27.16
C GLU A 116 -16.43 -5.75 -27.96
N SER A 117 -16.79 -5.04 -29.05
CA SER A 117 -17.93 -5.40 -29.89
C SER A 117 -17.72 -6.76 -30.58
N LYS A 118 -18.78 -7.58 -30.60
CA LYS A 118 -18.76 -8.92 -31.18
C LYS A 118 -18.55 -8.91 -32.71
N GLU A 119 -19.04 -7.87 -33.38
CA GLU A 119 -18.87 -7.68 -34.81
C GLU A 119 -17.56 -6.93 -35.08
N LYS A 120 -16.70 -7.47 -35.93
CA LYS A 120 -15.39 -6.90 -36.29
C LYS A 120 -15.29 -6.59 -37.77
N THR A 121 -16.16 -5.69 -38.25
CA THR A 121 -16.16 -5.20 -39.63
C THR A 121 -14.86 -4.47 -39.96
N GLU A 122 -14.43 -4.48 -41.23
CA GLU A 122 -13.24 -3.75 -41.68
C GLU A 122 -13.32 -2.24 -41.38
N LEU A 123 -14.51 -1.64 -41.50
CA LEU A 123 -14.77 -0.25 -41.11
C LEU A 123 -14.51 0.00 -39.62
N LEU A 124 -14.87 -0.96 -38.75
CA LEU A 124 -14.64 -0.85 -37.31
C LEU A 124 -13.14 -0.90 -37.01
N LYS A 125 -12.41 -1.83 -37.65
CA LYS A 125 -10.94 -1.92 -37.51
C LYS A 125 -10.26 -0.63 -37.98
N ALA A 126 -10.69 -0.05 -39.09
CA ALA A 126 -10.19 1.23 -39.60
C ALA A 126 -10.47 2.39 -38.62
N SER A 127 -11.69 2.45 -38.06
CA SER A 127 -12.07 3.43 -37.04
C SER A 127 -11.22 3.30 -35.77
N ILE A 128 -10.99 2.08 -35.29
CA ILE A 128 -10.11 1.79 -34.16
C ILE A 128 -8.68 2.27 -34.46
N ALA A 129 -8.15 1.98 -35.65
CA ALA A 129 -6.81 2.38 -36.04
C ALA A 129 -6.65 3.91 -36.09
N GLN A 130 -7.61 4.61 -36.70
CA GLN A 130 -7.62 6.08 -36.79
C GLN A 130 -7.70 6.73 -35.41
N ARG A 131 -8.64 6.29 -34.57
CA ARG A 131 -8.81 6.79 -33.19
C ARG A 131 -7.59 6.48 -32.32
N SER A 132 -6.96 5.33 -32.53
CA SER A 132 -5.72 4.97 -31.83
C SER A 132 -4.56 5.89 -32.20
N ALA A 133 -4.43 6.29 -33.46
CA ALA A 133 -3.38 7.22 -33.88
C ALA A 133 -3.50 8.59 -33.19
N LEU A 134 -4.73 9.08 -32.99
CA LEU A 134 -4.99 10.35 -32.28
C LEU A 134 -4.62 10.28 -30.78
N LEU A 135 -4.72 9.10 -30.18
CA LEU A 135 -4.42 8.88 -28.75
C LEU A 135 -2.96 8.46 -28.51
N ALA A 136 -2.27 7.99 -29.55
CA ALA A 136 -0.89 7.54 -29.50
C ALA A 136 0.12 8.55 -28.94
N PRO A 137 0.04 9.89 -29.13
CA PRO A 137 1.02 10.81 -28.54
C PRO A 137 0.84 11.03 -27.03
N ILE A 138 -0.29 10.62 -26.45
CA ILE A 138 -0.64 10.97 -25.07
C ILE A 138 0.14 10.12 -24.06
N PRO A 139 0.77 10.72 -23.03
CA PRO A 139 1.54 9.99 -22.04
C PRO A 139 0.67 9.55 -20.85
N PHE A 140 -0.06 8.43 -20.96
CA PHE A 140 -0.95 7.93 -19.90
C PHE A 140 -0.25 7.79 -18.54
N LYS A 141 1.04 7.42 -18.51
CA LYS A 141 1.86 7.35 -17.29
C LYS A 141 1.89 8.65 -16.47
N LYS A 142 1.65 9.82 -17.08
CA LYS A 142 1.62 11.11 -16.37
C LYS A 142 0.36 11.31 -15.54
N ALA A 143 -0.72 10.57 -15.80
CA ALA A 143 -1.95 10.62 -15.02
C ALA A 143 -1.81 10.06 -13.59
N VAL A 144 -0.66 9.47 -13.26
CA VAL A 144 -0.35 8.87 -11.95
C VAL A 144 0.99 9.45 -11.50
N ASP A 145 1.04 10.04 -10.31
CA ASP A 145 2.28 10.56 -9.72
C ASP A 145 2.66 9.75 -8.48
N LEU A 146 3.81 9.07 -8.54
CA LEU A 146 4.35 8.29 -7.42
C LEU A 146 4.69 9.18 -6.22
N ARG A 147 4.98 10.47 -6.46
CA ARG A 147 5.29 11.44 -5.40
C ARG A 147 4.11 11.65 -4.46
N GLU A 148 2.88 11.47 -4.93
CA GLU A 148 1.70 11.52 -4.06
C GLU A 148 1.68 10.41 -3.03
N GLY A 149 2.21 9.22 -3.37
CA GLY A 149 2.42 8.14 -2.40
C GLY A 149 3.43 8.52 -1.33
N LEU A 150 4.53 9.19 -1.72
CA LEU A 150 5.57 9.65 -0.79
C LEU A 150 5.09 10.74 0.17
N LYS A 151 4.02 11.49 -0.14
CA LYS A 151 3.42 12.45 0.81
C LYS A 151 3.00 11.79 2.12
N TYR A 152 2.81 10.46 2.14
CA TYR A 152 2.45 9.71 3.34
C TYR A 152 3.63 9.44 4.27
N VAL A 153 4.88 9.71 3.85
CA VAL A 153 6.06 9.65 4.75
C VAL A 153 5.86 10.56 5.97
N LYS A 154 5.13 11.66 5.82
CA LYS A 154 4.81 12.56 6.94
C LYS A 154 4.11 11.85 8.10
N TYR A 155 3.36 10.77 7.86
CA TYR A 155 2.70 10.02 8.94
C TYR A 155 3.67 9.21 9.78
N LEU A 156 4.87 8.89 9.27
CA LEU A 156 5.93 8.29 10.08
C LEU A 156 6.50 9.26 11.12
N SER A 157 6.27 10.56 10.99
CA SER A 157 6.72 11.53 12.01
C SER A 157 6.13 11.24 13.38
N VAL A 158 4.89 10.74 13.46
CA VAL A 158 4.21 10.42 14.72
C VAL A 158 4.90 9.29 15.49
N PRO A 159 5.09 8.07 14.93
CA PRO A 159 5.82 7.02 15.64
C PRO A 159 7.28 7.40 15.90
N SER A 160 7.94 8.15 15.00
CA SER A 160 9.30 8.65 15.25
C SER A 160 9.37 9.61 16.44
N LEU A 161 8.39 10.51 16.59
CA LEU A 161 8.30 11.42 17.73
C LEU A 161 8.07 10.66 19.04
N LEU A 162 7.15 9.68 19.04
CA LEU A 162 6.92 8.82 20.22
C LEU A 162 8.20 8.08 20.62
N PHE A 163 8.93 7.53 19.65
CA PHE A 163 10.19 6.86 19.89
C PHE A 163 11.24 7.79 20.49
N LEU A 164 11.33 9.03 19.98
CA LEU A 164 12.21 10.07 20.51
C LEU A 164 11.84 10.44 21.95
N LEU A 165 10.55 10.60 22.25
CA LEU A 165 10.08 10.89 23.62
C LEU A 165 10.49 9.77 24.58
N ILE A 166 10.27 8.51 24.21
CA ILE A 166 10.70 7.35 25.02
C ILE A 166 12.22 7.37 25.22
N TRP A 167 12.99 7.66 24.17
CA TRP A 167 14.44 7.78 24.27
C TRP A 167 14.89 8.89 25.24
N LEU A 168 14.24 10.06 25.21
CA LEU A 168 14.54 11.16 26.13
C LEU A 168 14.23 10.85 27.60
N THR A 169 13.38 9.88 27.90
CA THR A 169 13.11 9.47 29.30
C THR A 169 14.28 8.78 29.99
N GLY A 170 15.30 8.33 29.23
CA GLY A 170 16.41 7.53 29.75
C GLY A 170 16.08 6.04 29.95
N ASN A 171 14.80 5.65 30.00
CA ASN A 171 14.35 4.27 30.23
C ASN A 171 14.21 3.45 28.93
N PHE A 172 14.93 3.83 27.87
CA PHE A 172 14.80 3.20 26.56
C PHE A 172 15.17 1.71 26.58
N ALA A 173 16.21 1.35 27.35
CA ALA A 173 16.65 -0.03 27.50
C ALA A 173 15.55 -0.90 28.15
N ASP A 174 14.90 -0.39 29.19
CA ASP A 174 13.82 -1.09 29.91
C ASP A 174 12.56 -1.24 29.04
N PHE A 175 12.21 -0.18 28.30
CA PHE A 175 11.12 -0.22 27.32
C PHE A 175 11.38 -1.26 26.21
N MET A 176 12.59 -1.30 25.66
CA MET A 176 12.97 -2.34 24.70
C MET A 176 13.05 -3.73 25.34
N GLY A 177 13.29 -3.80 26.64
CA GLY A 177 13.11 -5.00 27.44
C GLY A 177 11.68 -5.53 27.36
N SER A 178 10.67 -4.67 27.45
CA SER A 178 9.26 -5.06 27.30
C SER A 178 8.98 -5.71 25.94
N TYR A 179 9.53 -5.16 24.86
CA TYR A 179 9.41 -5.77 23.54
C TYR A 179 10.01 -7.19 23.52
N LYS A 180 11.21 -7.39 24.09
CA LYS A 180 11.83 -8.72 24.20
C LYS A 180 10.97 -9.68 25.01
N ARG A 181 10.34 -9.21 26.09
CA ARG A 181 9.44 -10.05 26.92
C ARG A 181 8.18 -10.49 26.17
N VAL A 182 7.57 -9.61 25.37
CA VAL A 182 6.40 -9.97 24.55
C VAL A 182 6.76 -11.02 23.49
N VAL A 183 7.91 -10.88 22.82
CA VAL A 183 8.36 -11.86 21.82
C VAL A 183 8.76 -13.18 22.48
N ASN A 184 9.52 -13.12 23.57
CA ASN A 184 9.93 -14.27 24.35
C ASN A 184 8.92 -14.59 25.44
N TYR A 185 7.64 -14.72 25.07
CA TYR A 185 6.55 -14.91 26.04
C TYR A 185 6.74 -16.12 26.96
N ASP A 186 7.49 -17.13 26.52
CA ASP A 186 7.70 -18.40 27.24
C ASP A 186 8.81 -18.35 28.31
N VAL A 187 9.59 -17.26 28.36
CA VAL A 187 10.66 -17.06 29.35
C VAL A 187 10.08 -16.45 30.63
N ALA A 188 10.45 -17.02 31.78
CA ALA A 188 10.13 -16.43 33.07
C ALA A 188 10.99 -15.16 33.28
N TYR A 189 10.34 -14.00 33.21
CA TYR A 189 10.97 -12.70 33.52
C TYR A 189 10.46 -12.21 34.87
N GLU A 190 11.39 -11.91 35.77
CA GLU A 190 11.10 -11.31 37.07
C GLU A 190 11.14 -9.77 36.98
N PRO A 191 10.29 -9.06 37.74
CA PRO A 191 10.36 -7.60 37.83
C PRO A 191 11.71 -7.13 38.37
N PRO A 192 12.25 -5.99 37.88
CA PRO A 192 13.49 -5.43 38.41
C PRO A 192 13.32 -5.17 39.91
N ALA A 193 14.36 -5.48 40.68
CA ALA A 193 14.34 -5.29 42.12
C ALA A 193 14.07 -3.81 42.46
N PRO A 194 13.18 -3.50 43.40
CA PRO A 194 12.83 -2.12 43.74
C PRO A 194 13.98 -1.32 44.39
N PHE A 195 15.06 -2.01 44.79
CA PHE A 195 16.27 -1.42 45.35
C PHE A 195 17.49 -2.25 44.93
N SER A 196 18.60 -1.57 44.66
CA SER A 196 19.93 -2.15 44.55
C SER A 196 20.79 -1.51 45.64
N PHE A 197 21.40 -2.33 46.49
CA PHE A 197 22.28 -1.90 47.59
C PHE A 197 23.75 -1.98 47.18
#